data_AF-A0A934D0A4-F1
#
_entry.id   AF-A0A934D0A4-F1
#
_cell.length_a   1.000
_cell.length_b   1.000
_cell.length_c   1.000
_cell.angle_alpha   90.00
_cell.angle_beta   90.00
_cell.angle_gamma   90.00
#
_symmetry.space_group_name_H-M   'P 1'
#
loop_
_entity.id
_entity.type
_entity.pdbx_description
1 polymer ?
#
loop_
_entity_poly.entity_id
_entity_poly.type
_entity_poly.pdbx_seq_one_letter_code
_entity_poly.pdbx_strand_id
1 'polypeptide(L)'
;MNDLVPHPLLEQTKLFDAALARMELRQYSEETIKAYMGQLRAFLRGLGPRDARTVSMEEMRGYLLSLIETGRSRSAVDQAVNALRFLCEEVFRQPFSLGDFSRPRKNRELPAVLTVEEVKRIAVAAENPKHRLMIELAFSAGLRVSELVEVRVKHLNMNKSMLFVP
;
A
#
# COMPACT_ATOMS: atom_id res chain seq x y z
N MET A 1 -23.30 -32.92 22.27
CA MET A 1 -22.65 -33.46 21.06
C MET A 1 -23.22 -32.75 19.84
N ASN A 2 -22.74 -31.53 19.59
CA ASN A 2 -22.69 -30.92 18.27
C ASN A 2 -21.77 -29.71 18.43
N ASP A 3 -20.47 -29.97 18.58
CA ASP A 3 -19.49 -28.90 18.58
C ASP A 3 -19.47 -28.33 17.17
N LEU A 4 -20.13 -27.19 16.98
CA LEU A 4 -19.92 -26.33 15.83
C LEU A 4 -18.45 -25.90 15.86
N VAL A 5 -17.58 -26.73 15.29
CA VAL A 5 -16.27 -26.27 14.84
C VAL A 5 -16.58 -25.15 13.84
N PRO A 6 -16.20 -23.88 14.14
CA PRO A 6 -16.52 -22.78 13.26
C PRO A 6 -15.97 -23.07 11.86
N HIS A 7 -16.81 -22.90 10.83
CA HIS A 7 -16.37 -23.10 9.46
C HIS A 7 -15.15 -22.19 9.19
N PRO A 8 -14.02 -22.69 8.65
CA PRO A 8 -12.76 -21.94 8.56
C PRO A 8 -12.89 -20.56 7.88
N LEU A 9 -13.79 -20.45 6.90
CA LEU A 9 -14.09 -19.19 6.21
C LEU A 9 -14.75 -18.14 7.13
N LEU A 10 -15.60 -18.55 8.08
CA LEU A 10 -16.26 -17.64 9.02
C LEU A 10 -15.25 -17.04 10.01
N GLU A 11 -14.24 -17.81 10.42
CA GLU A 11 -13.17 -17.31 11.28
C GLU A 11 -12.27 -16.31 10.54
N GLN A 12 -11.97 -16.57 9.27
CA GLN A 12 -11.22 -15.63 8.44
C GLN A 12 -11.96 -14.31 8.24
N THR A 13 -13.27 -14.35 8.01
CA THR A 13 -14.09 -13.13 7.89
C THR A 13 -14.03 -12.31 9.18
N LYS A 14 -14.24 -12.93 10.35
CA LYS A 14 -14.14 -12.25 11.65
C LYS A 14 -12.75 -11.65 11.89
N LEU A 15 -11.70 -12.33 11.46
CA LEU A 15 -10.33 -11.82 11.56
C LEU A 15 -10.14 -10.56 10.72
N PHE A 16 -10.65 -10.53 9.49
CA PHE A 16 -10.58 -9.36 8.62
C PHE A 16 -11.36 -8.18 9.18
N ASP A 17 -12.55 -8.42 9.72
CA ASP A 17 -13.36 -7.35 10.34
C ASP A 17 -12.67 -6.76 11.58
N ALA A 18 -12.08 -7.63 12.42
CA ALA A 18 -11.31 -7.19 13.59
C ALA A 18 -10.05 -6.39 13.18
N ALA A 19 -9.35 -6.84 12.14
CA ALA A 19 -8.18 -6.13 11.61
C ALA A 19 -8.57 -4.77 11.03
N LEU A 20 -9.67 -4.69 10.27
CA LEU A 20 -10.18 -3.45 9.69
C LEU A 20 -10.55 -2.44 10.79
N ALA A 21 -11.40 -2.86 11.74
CA ALA A 21 -11.80 -2.00 12.86
C ALA A 21 -10.59 -1.48 13.64
N ARG A 22 -9.56 -2.32 13.82
CA ARG A 22 -8.32 -1.92 14.50
C ARG A 22 -7.51 -0.90 13.70
N MET A 23 -7.46 -0.99 12.37
CA MET A 23 -6.79 0.01 11.52
C MET A 23 -7.56 1.34 11.52
N GLU A 24 -8.89 1.31 11.45
CA GLU A 24 -9.76 2.50 11.50
C GLU A 24 -9.61 3.24 12.84
N LEU A 25 -9.61 2.50 13.96
CA LEU A 25 -9.39 3.08 15.30
C LEU A 25 -8.02 3.78 15.43
N ARG A 26 -7.04 3.35 14.64
CA ARG A 26 -5.70 3.94 14.61
C ARG A 26 -5.52 4.98 13.50
N GLN A 27 -6.60 5.34 12.81
CA GLN A 27 -6.63 6.37 11.76
C GLN A 27 -5.65 6.09 10.62
N TYR A 28 -5.54 4.83 10.20
CA TYR A 28 -4.74 4.49 9.03
C TYR A 28 -5.40 5.08 7.77
N SER A 29 -4.58 5.49 6.79
CA SER A 29 -5.13 5.94 5.51
C SER A 29 -5.82 4.80 4.77
N GLU A 30 -6.80 5.13 3.92
CA GLU A 30 -7.53 4.14 3.12
C GLU A 30 -6.57 3.30 2.25
N GLU A 31 -5.53 3.91 1.69
CA GLU A 31 -4.50 3.21 0.91
C GLU A 31 -3.71 2.22 1.76
N THR A 32 -3.41 2.58 3.01
CA THR A 32 -2.70 1.70 3.94
C THR A 32 -3.57 0.53 4.33
N ILE A 33 -4.85 0.78 4.64
CA ILE A 33 -5.84 -0.28 4.93
C ILE A 33 -5.94 -1.23 3.73
N LYS A 34 -6.12 -0.69 2.52
CA LYS A 34 -6.22 -1.47 1.29
C LYS A 34 -4.97 -2.33 1.06
N ALA A 35 -3.79 -1.75 1.22
CA ALA A 35 -2.52 -2.45 1.06
C ALA A 35 -2.37 -3.57 2.09
N TYR A 36 -2.59 -3.27 3.38
CA TYR A 36 -2.41 -4.25 4.46
C TYR A 36 -3.43 -5.37 4.33
N MET A 37 -4.71 -5.07 4.14
CA MET A 37 -5.76 -6.07 3.93
C MET A 37 -5.49 -6.93 2.69
N GLY A 38 -4.92 -6.36 1.63
CA GLY A 38 -4.47 -7.10 0.46
C GLY A 38 -3.37 -8.12 0.79
N GLN A 39 -2.35 -7.70 1.56
CA GLN A 39 -1.25 -8.58 1.98
C GLN A 39 -1.73 -9.66 2.96
N LEU A 40 -2.60 -9.32 3.91
CA LEU A 40 -3.19 -10.29 4.84
C LEU A 40 -4.03 -11.33 4.10
N ARG A 41 -4.84 -10.93 3.12
CA ARG A 41 -5.57 -11.88 2.26
C ARG A 41 -4.63 -12.79 1.48
N ALA A 42 -3.53 -12.26 0.95
CA ALA A 42 -2.56 -13.07 0.23
C ALA A 42 -1.90 -14.13 1.14
N PHE A 43 -1.49 -13.72 2.35
CA PHE A 43 -0.92 -14.60 3.36
C PHE A 43 -1.91 -15.69 3.80
N LEU A 44 -3.12 -15.30 4.18
CA LEU A 44 -4.14 -16.23 4.69
C LEU A 44 -4.61 -17.24 3.64
N ARG A 45 -4.63 -16.87 2.36
CA ARG A 45 -4.89 -17.82 1.27
C ARG A 45 -3.81 -18.91 1.18
N GLY A 46 -2.55 -18.56 1.42
CA GLY A 46 -1.46 -19.55 1.46
C GLY A 46 -1.51 -20.45 2.71
N LEU A 47 -2.14 -19.98 3.78
CA LEU A 47 -2.29 -20.72 5.03
C LEU A 47 -3.40 -21.80 4.96
N GLY A 48 -4.43 -21.58 4.15
CA GLY A 48 -5.58 -22.46 4.04
C GLY A 48 -6.50 -22.34 5.27
N PRO A 49 -7.13 -23.45 5.74
CA PRO A 49 -8.09 -23.41 6.84
C PRO A 49 -7.44 -23.36 8.25
N ARG A 50 -6.12 -23.20 8.35
CA ARG A 50 -5.42 -23.15 9.65
C ARG A 50 -5.66 -21.81 10.35
N ASP A 51 -5.68 -21.82 11.68
CA ASP A 51 -5.75 -20.59 12.46
C ASP A 51 -4.44 -19.79 12.30
N ALA A 52 -4.56 -18.54 11.87
CA ALA A 52 -3.47 -17.60 11.69
C ALA A 52 -2.68 -17.35 12.99
N ARG A 53 -3.30 -17.54 14.17
CA ARG A 53 -2.65 -17.43 15.49
C ARG A 53 -1.68 -18.55 15.80
N THR A 54 -1.79 -19.69 15.11
CA THR A 54 -0.90 -20.84 15.29
C THR A 54 0.32 -20.80 14.39
N VAL A 55 0.40 -19.82 13.49
CA VAL A 55 1.51 -19.71 12.55
C VAL A 55 2.76 -19.23 13.28
N SER A 56 3.82 -20.01 13.16
CA SER A 56 5.12 -19.66 13.74
C SER A 56 5.78 -18.48 13.00
N MET A 57 6.71 -17.80 13.69
CA MET A 57 7.53 -16.75 13.06
C MET A 57 8.40 -17.31 11.92
N GLU A 58 8.78 -18.59 12.00
CA GLU A 58 9.53 -19.29 10.96
C GLU A 58 8.67 -19.48 9.70
N GLU A 59 7.41 -19.88 9.84
CA GLU A 59 6.47 -19.96 8.72
C GLU A 59 6.18 -18.59 8.10
N MET A 60 6.03 -17.55 8.92
CA MET A 60 5.87 -16.18 8.41
C MET A 60 7.11 -15.72 7.64
N ARG A 61 8.32 -16.07 8.13
CA ARG A 61 9.58 -15.81 7.44
C ARG A 61 9.66 -16.56 6.11
N GLY A 62 9.25 -17.83 6.08
CA GLY A 62 9.18 -18.64 4.87
C GLY A 62 8.23 -18.04 3.83
N TYR A 63 7.07 -17.56 4.26
CA TYR A 63 6.15 -16.81 3.38
C TYR A 63 6.81 -15.56 2.80
N LEU A 64 7.44 -14.73 3.64
CA LEU A 64 8.12 -13.52 3.18
C LEU A 64 9.28 -13.83 2.22
N LEU A 65 10.01 -14.91 2.44
CA LEU A 65 11.06 -15.38 1.53
C LEU A 65 10.47 -15.79 0.18
N SER A 66 9.35 -16.51 0.16
CA SER A 66 8.67 -16.88 -1.09
C SER A 66 8.24 -15.67 -1.92
N LEU A 67 7.88 -14.54 -1.29
CA LEU A 67 7.60 -13.29 -2.01
C LEU A 67 8.86 -12.73 -2.70
N ILE A 68 10.02 -12.85 -2.06
CA ILE A 68 11.29 -12.41 -2.63
C ILE A 68 11.68 -13.32 -3.80
N GLU A 69 11.59 -14.64 -3.62
CA GLU A 69 11.94 -15.64 -4.65
C GLU A 69 11.04 -15.55 -5.88
N THR A 70 9.77 -15.19 -5.71
CA THR A 70 8.83 -14.97 -6.82
C THR A 70 8.99 -13.59 -7.48
N GLY A 71 10.02 -12.83 -7.13
CA GLY A 71 10.36 -11.56 -7.78
C GLY A 71 9.43 -10.40 -7.41
N ARG A 72 8.76 -10.45 -6.25
CA ARG A 72 7.94 -9.31 -5.81
C ARG A 72 8.82 -8.09 -5.53
N SER A 73 8.27 -6.92 -5.82
CA SER A 73 8.96 -5.66 -5.55
C SER A 73 9.27 -5.51 -4.07
N ARG A 74 10.37 -4.80 -3.75
CA ARG A 74 10.72 -4.46 -2.37
C ARG A 74 9.57 -3.79 -1.62
N SER A 75 8.84 -2.88 -2.28
CA SER A 75 7.70 -2.21 -1.65
C SER A 75 6.58 -3.19 -1.28
N ALA A 76 6.32 -4.21 -2.11
CA ALA A 76 5.35 -5.25 -1.81
C ALA A 76 5.80 -6.12 -0.62
N VAL A 77 7.08 -6.50 -0.57
CA VAL A 77 7.64 -7.25 0.56
C VAL A 77 7.59 -6.41 1.85
N ASP A 78 7.94 -5.12 1.77
CA ASP A 78 7.88 -4.20 2.91
C ASP A 78 6.46 -4.05 3.46
N GLN A 79 5.46 -3.94 2.57
CA GLN A 79 4.05 -3.94 2.94
C GLN A 79 3.63 -5.25 3.59
N ALA A 80 4.06 -6.40 3.05
CA ALA A 80 3.77 -7.70 3.64
C ALA A 80 4.34 -7.83 5.05
N VAL A 81 5.61 -7.44 5.27
CA VAL A 81 6.23 -7.47 6.60
C VAL A 81 5.44 -6.61 7.58
N ASN A 82 5.07 -5.39 7.19
CA ASN A 82 4.37 -4.48 8.10
C ASN A 82 2.91 -4.93 8.35
N ALA A 83 2.26 -5.54 7.36
CA ALA A 83 0.93 -6.14 7.54
C ALA A 83 0.97 -7.32 8.50
N LEU A 84 1.96 -8.21 8.39
CA LEU A 84 2.15 -9.34 9.32
C LEU A 84 2.52 -8.86 10.72
N ARG A 85 3.40 -7.85 10.83
CA ARG A 85 3.68 -7.19 12.11
C ARG A 85 2.41 -6.66 12.75
N PHE A 86 1.60 -5.92 12.00
CA PHE A 86 0.31 -5.41 12.47
C PHE A 86 -0.60 -6.54 12.94
N LEU A 87 -0.72 -7.62 12.17
CA LEU A 87 -1.55 -8.77 12.55
C LEU A 87 -1.09 -9.35 13.90
N CYS A 88 0.20 -9.59 14.07
CA CYS A 88 0.73 -10.15 15.31
C CYS A 88 0.61 -9.18 16.49
N GLU A 89 1.15 -7.97 16.36
CA GLU A 89 1.28 -7.03 17.49
C GLU A 89 -0.06 -6.39 17.85
N GLU A 90 -0.89 -6.03 16.86
CA GLU A 90 -2.11 -5.24 17.09
C GLU A 90 -3.38 -6.08 17.17
N VAL A 91 -3.47 -7.17 16.40
CA VAL A 91 -4.65 -8.06 16.38
C VAL A 91 -4.46 -9.23 17.36
N PHE A 92 -3.34 -9.94 17.29
CA PHE A 92 -3.08 -11.11 18.15
C PHE A 92 -2.43 -10.77 19.49
N ARG A 93 -1.90 -9.56 19.65
CA ARG A 93 -1.15 -9.12 20.84
C ARG A 93 0.06 -10.03 21.15
N GLN A 94 0.71 -10.49 20.09
CA GLN A 94 1.92 -11.32 20.15
C GLN A 94 3.13 -10.53 19.63
N PRO A 95 4.32 -10.71 20.20
CA PRO A 95 5.52 -10.04 19.73
C PRO A 95 5.88 -10.50 18.31
N PHE A 96 6.25 -9.56 17.44
CA PHE A 96 6.68 -9.87 16.07
C PHE A 96 8.17 -9.60 15.90
N SER A 97 8.94 -10.68 15.74
CA SER A 97 10.37 -10.61 15.46
C SER A 97 10.74 -11.61 14.38
N LEU A 98 11.37 -11.11 13.31
CA LEU A 98 11.87 -11.93 12.20
C LEU A 98 13.36 -12.27 12.34
N GLY A 99 13.99 -11.95 13.47
CA GLY A 99 15.43 -12.13 13.69
C GLY A 99 16.26 -11.49 12.56
N ASP A 100 17.19 -12.25 11.98
CA ASP A 100 18.09 -11.82 10.91
C ASP A 100 17.44 -11.72 9.51
N PHE A 101 16.12 -11.51 9.44
CA PHE A 101 15.45 -11.31 8.16
C PHE A 101 15.90 -9.99 7.52
N SER A 102 16.77 -10.11 6.52
CA SER A 102 17.22 -8.99 5.70
C SER A 102 16.23 -8.74 4.57
N ARG A 103 15.61 -7.54 4.58
CA ARG A 103 14.75 -7.09 3.48
C ARG A 103 15.58 -6.91 2.20
N PRO A 104 15.01 -7.12 1.00
CA PRO A 104 15.70 -6.86 -0.25
C PRO A 104 16.31 -5.44 -0.26
N ARG A 105 17.53 -5.28 -0.78
CA ARG A 105 18.15 -3.96 -0.90
C ARG A 105 17.35 -3.10 -1.87
N LYS A 106 17.16 -1.83 -1.53
CA LYS A 106 16.56 -0.87 -2.47
C LYS A 106 17.62 -0.52 -3.50
N ASN A 107 17.45 -0.96 -4.74
CA ASN A 107 18.14 -0.30 -5.84
C ASN A 107 17.53 1.10 -5.96
N ARG A 108 18.31 2.10 -5.55
CA ARG A 108 18.02 3.51 -5.85
C ARG A 108 18.69 3.81 -7.18
N GLU A 109 17.96 3.56 -8.26
CA GLU A 109 18.33 4.16 -9.54
C GLU A 109 18.13 5.68 -9.43
N LEU A 110 19.04 6.44 -10.02
CA LEU A 110 18.89 7.88 -10.09
C LEU A 110 17.64 8.18 -10.92
N PRO A 111 16.75 9.09 -10.47
CA PRO A 111 15.57 9.43 -11.24
C PRO A 111 15.99 9.97 -12.60
N ALA A 112 15.49 9.37 -13.68
CA ALA A 112 15.56 9.96 -15.00
C ALA A 112 14.68 11.21 -15.01
N VAL A 113 15.30 12.39 -15.08
CA VAL A 113 14.58 13.67 -15.09
C VAL A 113 14.36 14.10 -16.54
N LEU A 114 13.12 14.44 -16.88
CA LEU A 114 12.77 14.95 -18.20
C LEU A 114 13.24 16.40 -18.37
N THR A 115 13.66 16.76 -19.58
CA THR A 115 13.92 18.15 -19.95
C THR A 115 12.61 18.92 -20.15
N VAL A 116 12.70 20.26 -20.12
CA VAL A 116 11.54 21.13 -20.39
C VAL A 116 10.95 20.85 -21.77
N GLU A 117 11.79 20.59 -22.76
CA GLU A 117 11.40 20.29 -24.14
C GLU A 117 10.67 18.94 -24.23
N GLU A 118 11.12 17.93 -23.48
CA GLU A 118 10.46 16.63 -23.39
C GLU A 118 9.05 16.76 -22.81
N VAL A 119 8.90 17.51 -21.71
CA VAL A 119 7.59 17.72 -21.09
C VAL A 119 6.66 18.49 -22.02
N LYS A 120 7.15 19.51 -22.73
CA LYS A 120 6.35 20.22 -23.75
C LYS A 120 5.86 19.29 -24.84
N ARG A 121 6.72 18.39 -25.35
CA ARG A 121 6.31 17.39 -26.36
C ARG A 121 5.22 16.46 -25.82
N ILE A 122 5.35 15.99 -24.59
CA ILE A 122 4.35 15.13 -23.93
C ILE A 122 3.02 15.87 -23.76
N ALA A 123 3.06 17.12 -23.30
CA ALA A 123 1.86 17.95 -23.11
C ALA A 123 1.13 18.22 -24.43
N VAL A 124 1.86 18.55 -25.50
CA VAL A 124 1.27 18.79 -26.84
C VAL A 124 0.71 17.51 -27.46
N ALA A 125 1.33 16.36 -27.21
CA ALA A 125 0.84 15.07 -27.69
C ALA A 125 -0.48 14.63 -27.02
N ALA A 126 -0.84 15.21 -25.87
CA ALA A 126 -2.11 14.93 -25.21
C ALA A 126 -3.27 15.64 -25.94
N GLU A 127 -4.03 14.88 -26.74
CA GLU A 127 -5.18 15.39 -27.50
C GLU A 127 -6.30 15.93 -26.60
N ASN A 128 -6.44 15.38 -25.38
CA ASN A 128 -7.43 15.85 -24.43
C ASN A 128 -6.92 17.12 -23.71
N PRO A 129 -7.60 18.27 -23.83
CA PRO A 129 -7.18 19.52 -23.21
C PRO A 129 -7.08 19.43 -21.68
N LYS A 130 -7.90 18.58 -21.04
CA LYS A 130 -7.81 18.32 -19.60
C LYS A 130 -6.50 17.63 -19.24
N HIS A 131 -6.08 16.62 -20.01
CA HIS A 131 -4.83 15.89 -19.75
C HIS A 131 -3.62 16.78 -19.99
N ARG A 132 -3.67 17.60 -21.05
CA ARG A 132 -2.64 18.60 -21.32
C ARG A 132 -2.47 19.57 -20.15
N LEU A 133 -3.57 20.16 -19.67
CA LEU A 133 -3.53 21.05 -18.50
C LEU A 133 -2.97 20.34 -17.25
N MET A 134 -3.36 19.08 -17.02
CA MET A 134 -2.85 18.29 -15.90
C MET A 134 -1.32 18.09 -15.97
N ILE A 135 -0.78 17.80 -17.16
CA ILE A 135 0.66 17.63 -17.38
C ILE A 135 1.40 18.96 -17.14
N GLU A 136 0.90 20.05 -17.73
CA GLU A 136 1.49 21.39 -17.59
C GLU A 136 1.47 21.85 -16.13
N LEU A 137 0.38 21.60 -15.40
CA LEU A 137 0.24 21.98 -14.00
C LEU A 137 1.12 21.13 -13.07
N ALA A 138 1.18 19.82 -13.30
CA ALA A 138 2.06 18.92 -12.54
C ALA A 138 3.52 19.33 -12.69
N PHE A 139 3.95 19.67 -13.91
CA PHE A 139 5.31 20.09 -14.18
C PHE A 139 5.63 21.48 -13.62
N SER A 140 4.77 22.47 -13.85
CA SER A 140 5.04 23.87 -13.47
C SER A 140 4.91 24.14 -11.97
N ALA A 141 3.94 23.50 -11.30
CA ALA A 141 3.71 23.66 -9.86
C ALA A 141 4.30 22.51 -9.01
N GLY A 142 4.92 21.51 -9.65
CA GLY A 142 5.57 20.39 -8.95
C GLY A 142 4.60 19.50 -8.18
N LEU A 143 3.34 19.40 -8.62
CA LEU A 143 2.29 18.68 -7.90
C LEU A 143 2.50 17.17 -7.95
N ARG A 144 2.29 16.52 -6.80
CA ARG A 144 2.13 15.06 -6.76
C ARG A 144 0.81 14.67 -7.41
N VAL A 145 0.72 13.42 -7.87
CA VAL A 145 -0.49 12.90 -8.51
C VAL A 145 -1.73 13.06 -7.61
N SER A 146 -1.60 12.76 -6.31
CA SER A 146 -2.69 12.92 -5.34
C SER A 146 -3.13 14.37 -5.15
N GLU A 147 -2.19 15.31 -5.19
CA GLU A 147 -2.47 16.75 -5.08
C GLU A 147 -3.18 17.24 -6.35
N LEU A 148 -2.67 16.84 -7.52
CA LEU A 148 -3.18 17.23 -8.85
C LEU A 148 -4.65 16.82 -9.06
N VAL A 149 -5.02 15.60 -8.64
CA VAL A 149 -6.39 15.10 -8.84
C VAL A 149 -7.41 15.77 -7.90
N GLU A 150 -6.94 16.33 -6.77
CA GLU A 150 -7.77 17.07 -5.81
C GLU A 150 -7.83 18.58 -6.06
N VAL A 151 -7.09 19.10 -7.06
CA VAL A 151 -7.16 20.52 -7.43
C VAL A 151 -8.57 20.89 -7.88
N ARG A 152 -9.10 21.95 -7.28
CA ARG A 152 -10.39 22.55 -7.63
C ARG A 152 -10.19 24.01 -8.01
N VAL A 153 -11.12 24.58 -8.77
CA VAL A 153 -11.06 26.00 -9.20
C VAL A 153 -10.88 26.95 -8.01
N LYS A 154 -11.49 26.66 -6.85
CA LYS A 154 -11.34 27.46 -5.62
C LYS A 154 -9.91 27.51 -5.06
N HIS A 155 -9.04 26.57 -5.47
CA HIS A 155 -7.64 26.53 -5.06
C HIS A 155 -6.75 27.41 -5.95
N LEU A 156 -7.29 27.94 -7.06
CA LEU A 156 -6.56 28.79 -7.98
C LEU A 156 -6.78 30.26 -7.65
N ASN A 157 -5.69 30.99 -7.47
CA ASN A 157 -5.69 32.44 -7.45
C ASN A 157 -5.04 32.95 -8.74
N MET A 158 -5.88 33.19 -9.75
CA MET A 158 -5.42 33.65 -11.08
C MET A 158 -4.77 35.04 -11.04
N ASN A 159 -5.18 35.90 -10.10
CA ASN A 159 -4.61 37.25 -9.97
C ASN A 159 -3.16 37.22 -9.46
N LYS A 160 -2.79 36.16 -8.73
CA LYS A 160 -1.44 35.99 -8.17
C LYS A 160 -0.65 34.88 -8.86
N SER A 161 -1.23 34.21 -9.87
CA SER A 161 -0.68 32.99 -10.45
C SER A 161 -0.28 31.96 -9.39
N MET A 162 -1.12 31.79 -8.36
CA MET A 162 -0.87 30.88 -7.24
C MET A 162 -1.88 29.74 -7.23
N LEU A 163 -1.41 28.55 -6.88
CA LEU A 163 -2.22 27.38 -6.61
C LEU A 163 -2.01 26.96 -5.14
N PHE A 164 -3.11 26.84 -4.40
CA PHE A 164 -3.10 26.30 -3.05
C PHE A 164 -3.19 24.77 -3.11
N VAL A 165 -2.17 24.08 -2.60
CA VAL A 165 -2.14 22.62 -2.60
C VAL A 165 -3.16 22.11 -1.57
N PRO A 166 -4.14 21.28 -1.98
CA PRO A 166 -5.16 20.74 -1.09
C PRO A 166 -4.62 19.71 -0.09
#